data_AF-A0A497A5I5-F1
#
_entry.id   AF-A0A497A5I5-F1
#
_cell.length_a   1.000
_cell.length_b   1.000
_cell.length_c   1.000
_cell.angle_alpha   90.00
_cell.angle_beta   90.00
_cell.angle_gamma   90.00
#
_symmetry.space_group_name_H-M   'P 1'
#
loop_
_entity.id
_entity.type
_entity.pdbx_description
1 polymer ?
#
loop_
_entity_poly.entity_id
_entity_poly.type
_entity_poly.pdbx_seq_one_letter_code
_entity_poly.pdbx_strand_id
1 'polypeptide(L)'
;MAIGPDGRTLYVGTGTGDRLFAVRDDGTEGTFRWSYVTGKHFHSSPAIGADGTIYVGSDDGQLHALRDEGDTYAVKWTFQTGKYVRSSPAIAPDGTIYVGSLNGRLYALRDDGSAATLLWSVLTGSSIYSSPALATDGTIYVGSMDHHLYAFHPDGSLKWSTDLGQAISYSSPAVDGTTIYVGTAGNLLVAVQDQGDAGVIQWVYQTGGKVFSSPAIGADGTVYVGSDDNHLHAVAADGAPLWTYPTGGDVRSSPAVDAAGTIYVGSKDGYLYAINPDGTLKWKYRTEGAIWSSPAINCDGTVYIGSTDKYLYAINPIQKSPTCVRGAISGQLWHDADADGEQDVEEDGLEGVTVNLFTADDALLATTVTGSDGTYEFERLYPGTYTIDVDEATLPPGLRLTTHNEPLTIELDWGQQITDADFGYDDSGALGGQVWHDANGDGLRDGEETSIENATVRLYTGEGQLLATTTTGSNGVYAFDGLPAGVYTVDVDESTLPAGYVLTAVTQELPIELAAGQTYYDVNFGYDDSGSIGDEVWRRCGDGERIGLSNVALHLYLDADGDGSYETLVDTQVTDTDGHYDFTGLPAGDYQVTVDETTVPDGYVLLTGNLPFIYTLAA
;
A
#
# COMPACT_ATOMS: atom_id res chain seq x y z
N MET A 1 -12.81 13.93 29.11
CA MET A 1 -11.93 12.87 29.66
C MET A 1 -11.49 11.98 28.52
N ALA A 2 -10.31 11.35 28.63
CA ALA A 2 -9.87 10.28 27.75
C ALA A 2 -9.49 9.05 28.56
N ILE A 3 -9.70 7.87 28.00
CA ILE A 3 -9.17 6.59 28.50
C ILE A 3 -7.83 6.38 27.79
N GLY A 4 -6.78 6.14 28.55
CA GLY A 4 -5.45 5.87 28.04
C GLY A 4 -5.38 4.52 27.33
N PRO A 5 -4.31 4.27 26.56
CA PRO A 5 -4.18 3.05 25.76
C PRO A 5 -4.32 1.80 26.62
N ASP A 6 -3.82 1.83 27.87
CA ASP A 6 -3.93 0.73 28.82
C ASP A 6 -5.35 0.32 29.23
N GLY A 7 -6.38 1.03 28.77
CA GLY A 7 -7.78 0.79 29.09
C GLY A 7 -8.09 0.97 30.58
N ARG A 8 -7.17 1.54 31.35
CA ARG A 8 -7.27 1.63 32.82
C ARG A 8 -6.87 3.00 33.35
N THR A 9 -6.08 3.76 32.63
CA THR A 9 -5.69 5.11 33.02
C THR A 9 -6.66 6.10 32.42
N LEU A 10 -7.12 7.05 33.23
CA LEU A 10 -8.09 8.08 32.86
C LEU A 10 -7.42 9.44 32.97
N TYR A 11 -7.47 10.21 31.89
CA TYR A 11 -6.99 11.59 31.84
C TYR A 11 -8.17 12.55 31.89
N VAL A 12 -8.27 13.32 32.98
CA VAL A 12 -9.46 14.12 33.30
C VAL A 12 -9.09 15.55 33.63
N GLY A 13 -9.53 16.48 32.79
CA GLY A 13 -9.46 17.92 33.05
C GLY A 13 -10.56 18.35 34.03
N THR A 14 -10.25 19.33 34.88
CA THR A 14 -11.23 19.92 35.79
C THR A 14 -11.76 21.26 35.28
N GLY A 15 -13.08 21.37 35.10
CA GLY A 15 -13.74 22.60 34.66
C GLY A 15 -13.86 23.67 35.75
N THR A 16 -13.86 23.29 37.04
CA THR A 16 -13.87 24.22 38.19
C THR A 16 -12.51 24.32 38.88
N GLY A 17 -11.58 23.43 38.55
CA GLY A 17 -10.21 23.40 39.07
C GLY A 17 -9.23 23.93 38.04
N ASP A 18 -7.95 23.81 38.36
CA ASP A 18 -6.83 24.23 37.51
C ASP A 18 -5.93 23.06 37.09
N ARG A 19 -6.48 21.84 37.16
CA ARG A 19 -5.72 20.60 37.02
C ARG A 19 -6.26 19.66 35.96
N LEU A 20 -5.32 18.98 35.30
CA LEU A 20 -5.51 17.70 34.62
C LEU A 20 -5.04 16.59 35.58
N PHE A 21 -5.81 15.53 35.74
CA PHE A 21 -5.47 14.36 36.54
C PHE A 21 -5.23 13.14 35.66
N ALA A 22 -4.26 12.31 36.04
CA ALA A 22 -4.18 10.91 35.64
C ALA A 22 -4.59 10.03 36.82
N VAL A 23 -5.59 9.18 36.59
CA VAL A 23 -6.15 8.25 37.58
C VAL A 23 -6.14 6.86 37.00
N ARG A 24 -5.68 5.86 37.75
CA ARG A 24 -5.78 4.45 37.34
C ARG A 24 -7.00 3.80 37.95
N ASP A 25 -7.83 3.17 37.13
CA ASP A 25 -8.84 2.23 37.56
C ASP A 25 -8.20 0.84 37.74
N ASP A 26 -8.11 0.38 38.98
CA ASP A 26 -7.64 -0.98 39.29
C ASP A 26 -8.76 -2.02 39.26
N GLY A 27 -9.99 -1.61 38.91
CA GLY A 27 -11.20 -2.41 38.86
C GLY A 27 -12.02 -2.38 40.15
N THR A 28 -11.43 -1.93 41.25
CA THR A 28 -12.09 -1.80 42.56
C THR A 28 -12.08 -0.37 43.10
N GLU A 29 -11.00 0.37 42.84
CA GLU A 29 -10.77 1.73 43.29
C GLU A 29 -10.03 2.53 42.21
N GLY A 30 -10.25 3.85 42.22
CA GLY A 30 -9.46 4.79 41.42
C GLY A 30 -8.24 5.24 42.20
N THR A 31 -7.05 4.94 41.72
CA THR A 31 -5.78 5.37 42.32
C THR A 31 -5.22 6.59 41.59
N PHE A 32 -4.93 7.64 42.34
CA PHE A 32 -4.27 8.84 41.79
C PHE A 32 -2.84 8.50 41.37
N ARG A 33 -2.45 8.88 40.14
CA ARG A 33 -1.08 8.76 39.63
C ARG A 33 -0.36 10.11 39.70
N TRP A 34 -0.84 11.09 38.95
CA TRP A 34 -0.26 12.43 38.91
C TRP A 34 -1.29 13.51 38.54
N SER A 35 -0.92 14.79 38.73
CA SER A 35 -1.71 15.92 38.23
C SER A 35 -0.84 17.01 37.64
N TYR A 36 -1.27 17.59 36.53
CA TYR A 36 -0.66 18.74 35.86
C TYR A 36 -1.48 20.01 36.11
N VAL A 37 -0.82 21.16 36.30
CA VAL A 37 -1.47 22.43 36.72
C VAL A 37 -1.05 23.59 35.81
N THR A 38 -2.02 24.33 35.27
CA THR A 38 -1.77 25.55 34.46
C THR A 38 -2.20 26.84 35.18
N GLY A 39 -2.90 26.71 36.32
CA GLY A 39 -3.52 27.84 37.02
C GLY A 39 -4.82 28.33 36.35
N LYS A 40 -5.30 27.63 35.31
CA LYS A 40 -6.53 27.90 34.56
C LYS A 40 -7.29 26.61 34.31
N HIS A 41 -8.57 26.74 33.98
CA HIS A 41 -9.47 25.61 33.82
C HIS A 41 -9.14 24.73 32.61
N PHE A 42 -9.47 23.45 32.70
CA PHE A 42 -9.44 22.50 31.59
C PHE A 42 -10.88 22.17 31.21
N HIS A 43 -11.42 22.92 30.24
CA HIS A 43 -12.76 22.68 29.69
C HIS A 43 -12.75 21.76 28.46
N SER A 44 -11.58 21.51 27.88
CA SER A 44 -11.42 20.52 26.81
C SER A 44 -11.25 19.12 27.39
N SER A 45 -11.81 18.12 26.73
CA SER A 45 -11.39 16.73 26.94
C SER A 45 -10.02 16.52 26.32
N PRO A 46 -9.10 15.79 26.98
CA PRO A 46 -7.84 15.39 26.38
C PRO A 46 -8.06 14.47 25.16
N ALA A 47 -7.12 14.48 24.23
CA ALA A 47 -6.98 13.50 23.16
C ALA A 47 -5.63 12.78 23.31
N ILE A 48 -5.55 11.51 22.94
CA ILE A 48 -4.36 10.68 23.11
C ILE A 48 -3.80 10.34 21.72
N GLY A 49 -2.54 10.68 21.46
CA GLY A 49 -1.83 10.30 20.24
C GLY A 49 -1.44 8.82 20.25
N ALA A 50 -1.05 8.30 19.08
CA ALA A 50 -0.59 6.92 18.91
C ALA A 50 0.60 6.58 19.83
N ASP A 51 1.52 7.53 20.04
CA ASP A 51 2.65 7.43 20.96
C ASP A 51 2.28 7.53 22.46
N GLY A 52 0.98 7.67 22.78
CA GLY A 52 0.47 7.87 24.13
C GLY A 52 0.55 9.31 24.64
N THR A 53 0.95 10.28 23.81
CA THR A 53 0.97 11.70 24.18
C THR A 53 -0.43 12.22 24.44
N ILE A 54 -0.58 12.95 25.54
CA ILE A 54 -1.84 13.55 25.97
C ILE A 54 -1.87 15.00 25.51
N TYR A 55 -2.76 15.32 24.58
CA TYR A 55 -3.02 16.66 24.10
C TYR A 55 -4.25 17.25 24.78
N VAL A 56 -4.13 18.43 25.38
CA VAL A 56 -5.24 19.07 26.08
C VAL A 56 -5.18 20.60 25.99
N GLY A 57 -6.32 21.21 25.67
CA GLY A 57 -6.49 22.67 25.67
C GLY A 57 -6.86 23.21 27.05
N SER A 58 -6.37 24.40 27.38
CA SER A 58 -6.69 25.09 28.64
C SER A 58 -7.15 26.54 28.43
N ASP A 59 -7.87 27.06 29.43
CA ASP A 59 -8.27 28.47 29.53
C ASP A 59 -7.07 29.42 29.77
N ASP A 60 -5.84 28.92 29.90
CA ASP A 60 -4.62 29.73 29.79
C ASP A 60 -4.32 30.19 28.34
N GLY A 61 -5.05 29.63 27.38
CA GLY A 61 -4.95 29.94 25.96
C GLY A 61 -3.90 29.11 25.21
N GLN A 62 -3.48 28.00 25.82
CA GLN A 62 -2.51 27.08 25.25
C GLN A 62 -3.10 25.69 25.00
N LEU A 63 -2.54 25.01 24.00
CA LEU A 63 -2.58 23.56 23.88
C LEU A 63 -1.34 22.99 24.56
N HIS A 64 -1.51 21.96 25.38
CA HIS A 64 -0.44 21.29 26.12
C HIS A 64 -0.29 19.86 25.62
N ALA A 65 0.95 19.42 25.39
CA ALA A 65 1.29 18.04 25.09
C ALA A 65 2.11 17.44 26.24
N LEU A 66 1.61 16.36 26.81
CA LEU A 66 2.19 15.71 27.99
C LEU A 66 2.47 14.24 27.70
N ARG A 67 3.57 13.72 28.24
CA ARG A 67 3.86 12.29 28.28
C ARG A 67 3.53 11.74 29.66
N ASP A 68 2.80 10.63 29.72
CA ASP A 68 2.63 9.85 30.94
C ASP A 68 3.89 9.00 31.21
N GLU A 69 4.44 9.10 32.41
CA GLU A 69 5.67 8.40 32.83
C GLU A 69 5.43 7.54 34.08
N GLY A 70 4.24 6.95 34.23
CA GLY A 70 3.92 6.14 35.41
C GLY A 70 3.27 7.01 36.49
N ASP A 71 3.97 7.25 37.59
CA ASP A 71 3.47 8.07 38.70
C ASP A 71 3.83 9.56 38.54
N THR A 72 4.36 9.95 37.38
CA THR A 72 4.72 11.32 37.01
C THR A 72 4.39 11.59 35.55
N TYR A 73 4.57 12.84 35.13
CA TYR A 73 4.43 13.27 33.75
C TYR A 73 5.67 14.06 33.31
N ALA A 74 5.87 14.14 32.00
CA ALA A 74 6.77 15.10 31.37
C ALA A 74 5.96 16.02 30.43
N VAL A 75 6.29 17.31 30.41
CA VAL A 75 5.74 18.24 29.41
C VAL A 75 6.58 18.10 28.15
N LYS A 76 5.98 17.63 27.04
CA LYS A 76 6.66 17.61 25.73
C LYS A 76 6.80 19.04 25.21
N TRP A 77 5.68 19.75 25.13
CA TRP A 77 5.63 21.15 24.68
C TRP A 77 4.30 21.82 25.03
N THR A 78 4.26 23.14 24.82
CA THR A 78 3.05 23.96 24.89
C THR A 78 2.97 24.85 23.67
N PHE A 79 1.76 25.11 23.15
CA PHE A 79 1.51 25.94 21.99
C PHE A 79 0.50 27.05 22.30
N GLN A 80 0.89 28.31 22.10
CA GLN A 80 0.06 29.48 22.39
C GLN A 80 -0.86 29.83 21.21
N THR A 81 -2.18 29.84 21.42
CA THR A 81 -3.14 30.24 20.38
C THR A 81 -3.44 31.75 20.39
N GLY A 82 -3.78 32.29 21.56
CA GLY A 82 -4.07 33.73 21.77
C GLY A 82 -5.34 34.01 22.57
N LYS A 83 -6.22 33.02 22.76
CA LYS A 83 -7.34 33.03 23.72
C LYS A 83 -7.63 31.60 24.16
N TYR A 84 -8.61 31.40 25.05
CA TYR A 84 -8.91 30.10 25.67
C TYR A 84 -9.05 28.97 24.63
N VAL A 85 -8.51 27.80 24.96
CA VAL A 85 -8.63 26.58 24.15
C VAL A 85 -9.63 25.66 24.85
N ARG A 86 -10.91 25.79 24.49
CA ARG A 86 -12.00 24.96 25.04
C ARG A 86 -12.47 23.85 24.10
N SER A 87 -12.06 23.93 22.84
CA SER A 87 -12.13 22.82 21.90
C SER A 87 -11.26 21.67 22.39
N SER A 88 -11.78 20.45 22.37
CA SER A 88 -10.93 19.27 22.40
C SER A 88 -10.08 19.19 21.14
N PRO A 89 -8.82 18.72 21.22
CA PRO A 89 -8.03 18.42 20.04
C PRO A 89 -8.62 17.21 19.30
N ALA A 90 -8.54 17.22 17.97
CA ALA A 90 -8.75 16.06 17.12
C ALA A 90 -7.42 15.69 16.45
N ILE A 91 -7.12 14.40 16.34
CA ILE A 91 -5.85 13.91 15.81
C ILE A 91 -6.18 13.12 14.54
N ALA A 92 -5.60 13.50 13.41
CA ALA A 92 -5.73 12.75 12.17
C ALA A 92 -4.82 11.51 12.16
N PRO A 93 -5.07 10.53 11.28
CA PRO A 93 -4.24 9.34 11.15
C PRO A 93 -2.76 9.64 10.90
N ASP A 94 -2.45 10.74 10.21
CA ASP A 94 -1.09 11.23 9.95
C ASP A 94 -0.42 11.92 11.16
N GLY A 95 -1.10 11.92 12.33
CA GLY A 95 -0.64 12.59 13.54
C GLY A 95 -0.89 14.09 13.59
N THR A 96 -1.51 14.71 12.58
CA THR A 96 -1.84 16.14 12.60
C THR A 96 -2.89 16.44 13.68
N ILE A 97 -2.60 17.42 14.53
CA ILE A 97 -3.45 17.85 15.64
C ILE A 97 -4.23 19.10 15.24
N TYR A 98 -5.55 18.97 15.19
CA TYR A 98 -6.47 20.08 14.94
C TYR A 98 -7.10 20.59 16.23
N VAL A 99 -7.06 21.90 16.45
CA VAL A 99 -7.68 22.50 17.65
C VAL A 99 -8.24 23.89 17.38
N GLY A 100 -9.46 24.13 17.88
CA GLY A 100 -10.12 25.43 17.85
C GLY A 100 -9.78 26.31 19.06
N SER A 101 -9.70 27.62 18.86
CA SER A 101 -9.55 28.60 19.95
C SER A 101 -10.67 29.65 19.93
N LEU A 102 -10.95 30.20 21.10
CA LEU A 102 -11.94 31.28 21.25
C LEU A 102 -11.50 32.60 20.57
N ASN A 103 -10.27 32.68 20.06
CA ASN A 103 -9.85 33.77 19.17
C ASN A 103 -10.44 33.65 17.75
N GLY A 104 -11.16 32.57 17.47
CA GLY A 104 -11.82 32.28 16.21
C GLY A 104 -10.97 31.54 15.20
N ARG A 105 -9.76 31.10 15.57
CA ARG A 105 -8.87 30.33 14.71
C ARG A 105 -8.96 28.83 14.96
N LEU A 106 -8.94 28.09 13.87
CA LEU A 106 -8.60 26.67 13.83
C LEU A 106 -7.10 26.56 13.53
N TYR A 107 -6.41 25.70 14.28
CA TYR A 107 -4.98 25.44 14.15
C TYR A 107 -4.76 24.00 13.74
N ALA A 108 -3.82 23.77 12.83
CA ALA A 108 -3.25 22.46 12.54
C ALA A 108 -1.79 22.45 12.97
N LEU A 109 -1.44 21.49 13.81
CA LEU A 109 -0.13 21.37 14.44
C LEU A 109 0.43 19.98 14.19
N ARG A 110 1.75 19.89 14.05
CA ARG A 110 2.49 18.62 14.10
C ARG A 110 3.25 18.54 15.41
N ASP A 111 3.22 17.37 16.06
CA ASP A 111 4.09 17.08 17.20
C ASP A 111 5.45 16.60 16.69
N ASP A 112 6.51 17.38 16.94
CA ASP A 112 7.90 17.02 16.61
C ASP A 112 8.65 16.46 17.84
N GLY A 113 7.92 15.88 18.80
CA GLY A 113 8.41 15.27 20.03
C GLY A 113 8.71 16.27 21.16
N SER A 114 9.44 17.35 20.87
CA SER A 114 9.84 18.38 21.85
C SER A 114 9.25 19.77 21.59
N ALA A 115 8.56 19.93 20.46
CA ALA A 115 7.91 21.17 20.07
C ALA A 115 6.69 20.86 19.19
N ALA A 116 5.74 21.79 19.15
CA ALA A 116 4.72 21.80 18.12
C ALA A 116 5.17 22.68 16.95
N THR A 117 5.08 22.14 15.74
CA THR A 117 5.17 22.94 14.51
C THR A 117 3.79 23.36 14.07
N LEU A 118 3.58 24.67 13.86
CA LEU A 118 2.37 25.18 13.23
C LEU A 118 2.41 24.89 11.73
N LEU A 119 1.54 24.00 11.26
CA LEU A 119 1.38 23.73 9.83
C LEU A 119 0.61 24.87 9.18
N TRP A 120 -0.57 25.18 9.72
CA TRP A 120 -1.39 26.30 9.27
C TRP A 120 -2.38 26.76 10.35
N SER A 121 -2.93 27.97 10.19
CA SER A 121 -4.10 28.41 10.95
C SER A 121 -5.04 29.24 10.09
N VAL A 122 -6.34 29.01 10.24
CA VAL A 122 -7.40 29.72 9.52
C VAL A 122 -8.32 30.44 10.48
N LEU A 123 -8.85 31.58 10.05
CA LEU A 123 -9.75 32.40 10.86
C LEU A 123 -11.20 32.17 10.41
N THR A 124 -12.06 31.77 11.34
CA THR A 124 -13.51 31.84 11.19
C THR A 124 -14.03 33.22 11.60
N GLY A 125 -15.30 33.51 11.38
CA GLY A 125 -15.90 34.81 11.70
C GLY A 125 -16.09 35.09 13.20
N SER A 126 -15.97 34.08 14.08
CA SER A 126 -16.14 34.25 15.54
C SER A 126 -15.45 33.14 16.34
N SER A 127 -15.62 33.13 17.67
CA SER A 127 -15.02 32.14 18.57
C SER A 127 -15.38 30.69 18.22
N ILE A 128 -14.40 29.79 18.27
CA ILE A 128 -14.60 28.35 18.12
C ILE A 128 -14.63 27.71 19.51
N TYR A 129 -15.79 27.16 19.89
CA TYR A 129 -15.97 26.33 21.09
C TYR A 129 -16.10 24.85 20.75
N SER A 130 -16.68 24.57 19.58
CA SER A 130 -16.77 23.25 18.96
C SER A 130 -15.39 22.62 18.82
N SER A 131 -15.31 21.32 19.11
CA SER A 131 -14.13 20.53 18.74
C SER A 131 -14.20 20.19 17.25
N PRO A 132 -13.07 20.12 16.53
CA PRO A 132 -13.06 19.64 15.15
C PRO A 132 -13.51 18.18 15.06
N ALA A 133 -14.16 17.82 13.96
CA ALA A 133 -14.44 16.44 13.57
C ALA A 133 -13.77 16.15 12.24
N LEU A 134 -13.27 14.93 12.06
CA LEU A 134 -12.52 14.52 10.88
C LEU A 134 -13.34 13.51 10.07
N ALA A 135 -13.40 13.72 8.76
CA ALA A 135 -13.89 12.71 7.82
C ALA A 135 -12.79 11.72 7.45
N THR A 136 -13.18 10.58 6.88
CA THR A 136 -12.26 9.56 6.36
C THR A 136 -11.42 10.05 5.19
N ASP A 137 -11.88 11.07 4.46
CA ASP A 137 -11.13 11.74 3.38
C ASP A 137 -10.17 12.84 3.91
N GLY A 138 -10.07 13.00 5.23
CA GLY A 138 -9.26 14.03 5.89
C GLY A 138 -9.94 15.40 6.01
N THR A 139 -11.15 15.61 5.50
CA THR A 139 -11.87 16.88 5.66
C THR A 139 -12.10 17.19 7.14
N ILE A 140 -11.84 18.45 7.52
CA ILE A 140 -12.00 18.93 8.90
C ILE A 140 -13.27 19.79 9.01
N TYR A 141 -14.23 19.34 9.83
CA TYR A 141 -15.44 20.09 10.13
C TYR A 141 -15.35 20.79 11.48
N VAL A 142 -15.73 22.07 11.53
CA VAL A 142 -15.74 22.84 12.78
C VAL A 142 -16.87 23.86 12.80
N GLY A 143 -17.57 23.93 13.93
CA GLY A 143 -18.60 24.94 14.16
C GLY A 143 -18.06 26.23 14.77
N SER A 144 -18.60 27.38 14.36
CA SER A 144 -18.24 28.69 14.93
C SER A 144 -19.46 29.47 15.44
N MET A 145 -19.18 30.39 16.36
CA MET A 145 -20.18 31.27 16.96
C MET A 145 -20.71 32.34 15.98
N ASP A 146 -20.18 32.39 14.75
CA ASP A 146 -20.67 33.22 13.64
C ASP A 146 -21.80 32.55 12.84
N HIS A 147 -22.34 31.45 13.37
CA HIS A 147 -23.43 30.65 12.82
C HIS A 147 -23.05 29.67 11.72
N HIS A 148 -21.76 29.62 11.34
CA HIS A 148 -21.32 28.77 10.24
C HIS A 148 -20.76 27.43 10.74
N LEU A 149 -21.14 26.36 10.03
CA LEU A 149 -20.36 25.13 9.98
C LEU A 149 -19.36 25.26 8.84
N TYR A 150 -18.08 25.07 9.14
CA TYR A 150 -16.99 25.13 8.18
C TYR A 150 -16.48 23.73 7.86
N ALA A 151 -16.10 23.52 6.60
CA ALA A 151 -15.30 22.39 6.15
C ALA A 151 -13.98 22.91 5.56
N PHE A 152 -12.86 22.34 6.00
CA PHE A 152 -11.53 22.65 5.50
C PHE A 152 -10.88 21.39 4.92
N HIS A 153 -10.09 21.57 3.87
CA HIS A 153 -9.18 20.54 3.40
C HIS A 153 -8.02 20.34 4.39
N PRO A 154 -7.32 19.20 4.36
CA PRO A 154 -6.15 18.94 5.22
C PRO A 154 -5.05 20.01 5.14
N ASP A 155 -4.92 20.70 4.00
CA ASP A 155 -3.97 21.79 3.78
C ASP A 155 -4.41 23.15 4.39
N GLY A 156 -5.60 23.18 4.99
CA GLY A 156 -6.20 24.36 5.61
C GLY A 156 -6.98 25.26 4.64
N SER A 157 -7.06 24.93 3.35
CA SER A 157 -7.91 25.66 2.43
C SER A 157 -9.40 25.42 2.74
N LEU A 158 -10.22 26.45 2.58
CA LEU A 158 -11.67 26.35 2.81
C LEU A 158 -12.30 25.50 1.71
N LYS A 159 -12.94 24.39 2.09
CA LYS A 159 -13.74 23.54 1.20
C LYS A 159 -15.12 24.17 0.98
N TRP A 160 -15.84 24.43 2.07
CA TRP A 160 -17.10 25.19 2.06
C TRP A 160 -17.44 25.73 3.47
N SER A 161 -18.38 26.66 3.54
CA SER A 161 -19.03 27.04 4.79
C SER A 161 -20.54 27.18 4.60
N THR A 162 -21.31 26.80 5.62
CA THR A 162 -22.78 26.83 5.59
C THR A 162 -23.29 27.62 6.78
N ASP A 163 -24.02 28.72 6.53
CA ASP A 163 -24.70 29.49 7.57
C ASP A 163 -25.94 28.74 8.06
N LEU A 164 -25.94 28.32 9.33
CA LEU A 164 -27.06 27.63 9.98
C LEU A 164 -28.07 28.61 10.61
N GLY A 165 -27.82 29.91 10.50
CA GLY A 165 -28.63 30.98 11.07
C GLY A 165 -28.56 31.09 12.59
N GLN A 166 -27.84 30.20 13.27
CA GLN A 166 -27.72 30.11 14.72
C GLN A 166 -26.28 29.77 15.13
N ALA A 167 -25.79 30.38 16.20
CA ALA A 167 -24.43 30.15 16.67
C ALA A 167 -24.18 28.68 17.03
N ILE A 168 -23.07 28.14 16.54
CA ILE A 168 -22.55 26.83 16.95
C ILE A 168 -21.57 27.08 18.09
N SER A 169 -21.96 26.67 19.30
CA SER A 169 -21.20 26.92 20.51
C SER A 169 -20.51 25.63 20.99
N TYR A 170 -21.02 25.00 22.05
CA TYR A 170 -20.39 23.84 22.69
C TYR A 170 -20.58 22.50 21.97
N SER A 171 -21.55 22.40 21.05
CA SER A 171 -21.75 21.17 20.27
C SER A 171 -20.64 21.04 19.24
N SER A 172 -19.89 19.96 19.31
CA SER A 172 -19.01 19.53 18.21
C SER A 172 -19.81 18.81 17.13
N PRO A 173 -19.43 18.91 15.85
CA PRO A 173 -19.97 18.07 14.79
C PRO A 173 -19.73 16.59 15.04
N ALA A 174 -20.68 15.76 14.61
CA ALA A 174 -20.52 14.31 14.46
C ALA A 174 -20.69 13.94 12.98
N VAL A 175 -19.88 13.02 12.47
CA VAL A 175 -19.80 12.70 11.04
C VAL A 175 -20.18 11.23 10.82
N ASP A 176 -21.06 10.97 9.85
CA ASP A 176 -21.40 9.64 9.35
C ASP A 176 -21.37 9.67 7.82
N GLY A 177 -20.35 9.03 7.25
CA GLY A 177 -20.02 9.16 5.83
C GLY A 177 -19.84 10.63 5.44
N THR A 178 -20.73 11.14 4.60
CA THR A 178 -20.73 12.54 4.16
C THR A 178 -21.73 13.43 4.90
N THR A 179 -22.44 12.91 5.91
CA THR A 179 -23.43 13.68 6.67
C THR A 179 -22.86 14.14 8.01
N ILE A 180 -23.02 15.42 8.29
CA ILE A 180 -22.52 16.09 9.48
C ILE A 180 -23.71 16.56 10.32
N TYR A 181 -23.77 16.10 11.57
CA TYR A 181 -24.79 16.48 12.54
C TYR A 181 -24.21 17.45 13.56
N VAL A 182 -24.90 18.56 13.83
CA VAL A 182 -24.42 19.56 14.79
C VAL A 182 -25.57 20.27 15.51
N GLY A 183 -25.40 20.48 16.81
CA GLY A 183 -26.30 21.26 17.66
C GLY A 183 -26.02 22.75 17.63
N THR A 184 -27.05 23.57 17.83
CA THR A 184 -26.95 25.03 17.82
C THR A 184 -27.49 25.66 19.11
N ALA A 185 -27.04 26.89 19.39
CA ALA A 185 -27.57 27.71 20.47
C ALA A 185 -29.03 28.18 20.23
N GLY A 186 -29.56 27.99 19.02
CA GLY A 186 -30.92 28.31 18.61
C GLY A 186 -31.91 27.15 18.71
N ASN A 187 -31.58 26.15 19.52
CA ASN A 187 -32.38 24.97 19.79
C ASN A 187 -32.52 23.98 18.62
N LEU A 188 -31.63 24.07 17.63
CA LEU A 188 -31.65 23.19 16.45
C LEU A 188 -30.60 22.10 16.55
N LEU A 189 -30.96 20.89 16.16
CA LEU A 189 -30.05 19.90 15.60
C LEU A 189 -30.14 19.98 14.07
N VAL A 190 -29.01 20.10 13.39
CA VAL A 190 -28.95 20.28 11.94
C VAL A 190 -28.11 19.18 11.32
N ALA A 191 -28.61 18.60 10.22
CA ALA A 191 -27.82 17.73 9.35
C ALA A 191 -27.40 18.48 8.09
N VAL A 192 -26.12 18.46 7.80
CA VAL A 192 -25.50 19.06 6.62
C VAL A 192 -24.78 17.95 5.86
N GLN A 193 -25.05 17.80 4.58
CA GLN A 193 -24.32 16.86 3.72
C GLN A 193 -23.17 17.58 3.05
N ASP A 194 -21.97 17.00 3.12
CA ASP A 194 -20.83 17.38 2.30
C ASP A 194 -21.00 16.82 0.88
N GLN A 195 -21.16 17.70 -0.10
CA GLN A 195 -21.28 17.36 -1.52
C GLN A 195 -20.00 17.69 -2.31
N GLY A 196 -18.85 17.74 -1.63
CA GLY A 196 -17.55 18.08 -2.22
C GLY A 196 -17.27 19.58 -2.12
N ASP A 197 -18.01 20.39 -2.89
CA ASP A 197 -17.78 21.85 -2.95
C ASP A 197 -18.81 22.67 -2.17
N ALA A 198 -19.79 22.00 -1.56
CA ALA A 198 -20.87 22.64 -0.82
C ALA A 198 -21.35 21.78 0.35
N GLY A 199 -21.60 22.44 1.48
CA GLY A 199 -22.38 21.89 2.57
C GLY A 199 -23.86 22.19 2.37
N VAL A 200 -24.68 21.16 2.22
CA VAL A 200 -26.11 21.32 1.96
C VAL A 200 -26.91 20.83 3.17
N ILE A 201 -27.66 21.75 3.80
CA ILE A 201 -28.59 21.41 4.87
C ILE A 201 -29.62 20.40 4.34
N GLN A 202 -29.62 19.19 4.88
CA GLN A 202 -30.57 18.14 4.54
C GLN A 202 -31.86 18.31 5.32
N TRP A 203 -31.74 18.52 6.63
CA TRP A 203 -32.87 18.70 7.51
C TRP A 203 -32.49 19.49 8.76
N VAL A 204 -33.51 20.01 9.42
CA VAL A 204 -33.42 20.72 10.70
C VAL A 204 -34.43 20.13 11.66
N TYR A 205 -33.96 19.75 12.85
CA TYR A 205 -34.78 19.23 13.93
C TYR A 205 -34.83 20.24 15.08
N GLN A 206 -36.04 20.67 15.44
CA GLN A 206 -36.29 21.68 16.48
C GLN A 206 -36.49 21.00 17.84
N THR A 207 -35.61 21.31 18.79
CA THR A 207 -35.80 20.98 20.21
C THR A 207 -36.44 22.17 20.96
N GLY A 208 -36.81 21.97 22.22
CA GLY A 208 -37.37 23.00 23.09
C GLY A 208 -36.33 23.95 23.71
N GLY A 209 -35.03 23.61 23.63
CA GLY A 209 -33.94 24.28 24.35
C GLY A 209 -32.62 24.17 23.59
N LYS A 210 -31.56 24.81 24.09
CA LYS A 210 -30.28 24.86 23.37
C LYS A 210 -29.67 23.48 23.21
N VAL A 211 -29.11 23.20 22.04
CA VAL A 211 -28.42 21.94 21.76
C VAL A 211 -26.92 22.17 21.89
N PHE A 212 -26.44 22.08 23.14
CA PHE A 212 -25.02 22.23 23.48
C PHE A 212 -24.28 20.90 23.60
N SER A 213 -25.02 19.80 23.71
CA SER A 213 -24.51 18.44 23.55
C SER A 213 -24.03 18.24 22.12
N SER A 214 -22.85 17.67 21.93
CA SER A 214 -22.49 17.08 20.64
C SER A 214 -23.43 15.90 20.33
N PRO A 215 -23.83 15.67 19.08
CA PRO A 215 -24.60 14.47 18.72
C PRO A 215 -23.75 13.21 18.83
N ALA A 216 -24.39 12.08 19.10
CA ALA A 216 -23.81 10.75 18.97
C ALA A 216 -24.62 9.93 17.96
N ILE A 217 -23.95 9.08 17.19
CA ILE A 217 -24.58 8.33 16.09
C ILE A 217 -24.55 6.84 16.46
N GLY A 218 -25.73 6.21 16.46
CA GLY A 218 -25.86 4.77 16.65
C GLY A 218 -25.44 4.00 15.41
N ALA A 219 -25.13 2.71 15.56
CA ALA A 219 -24.77 1.83 14.44
C ALA A 219 -25.87 1.69 13.37
N ASP A 220 -27.12 2.03 13.72
CA ASP A 220 -28.27 2.07 12.82
C ASP A 220 -28.49 3.44 12.15
N GLY A 221 -27.58 4.40 12.38
CA GLY A 221 -27.70 5.78 11.90
C GLY A 221 -28.59 6.68 12.76
N THR A 222 -29.14 6.20 13.88
CA THR A 222 -29.93 7.03 14.78
C THR A 222 -29.05 8.09 15.45
N VAL A 223 -29.46 9.35 15.42
CA VAL A 223 -28.76 10.48 16.01
C VAL A 223 -29.35 10.80 17.38
N TYR A 224 -28.51 10.71 18.41
CA TYR A 224 -28.84 11.01 19.81
C TYR A 224 -28.25 12.35 20.22
N VAL A 225 -29.06 13.22 20.84
CA VAL A 225 -28.57 14.52 21.32
C VAL A 225 -29.30 15.01 22.57
N GLY A 226 -28.55 15.58 23.51
CA GLY A 226 -29.10 16.24 24.69
C GLY A 226 -29.47 17.71 24.43
N SER A 227 -30.51 18.20 25.10
CA SER A 227 -30.94 19.61 25.03
C SER A 227 -31.17 20.23 26.42
N ASP A 228 -31.04 21.57 26.48
CA ASP A 228 -31.42 22.38 27.64
C ASP A 228 -32.95 22.37 27.90
N ASP A 229 -33.76 21.70 27.09
CA ASP A 229 -35.18 21.42 27.39
C ASP A 229 -35.40 20.24 28.35
N ASN A 230 -34.31 19.73 28.93
CA ASN A 230 -34.27 18.58 29.83
C ASN A 230 -34.53 17.23 29.16
N HIS A 231 -34.41 17.11 27.84
CA HIS A 231 -34.59 15.84 27.14
C HIS A 231 -33.32 15.33 26.47
N LEU A 232 -33.22 14.00 26.40
CA LEU A 232 -32.47 13.31 25.37
C LEU A 232 -33.40 13.09 24.18
N HIS A 233 -32.97 13.45 22.98
CA HIS A 233 -33.69 13.24 21.73
C HIS A 233 -33.03 12.12 20.92
N ALA A 234 -33.83 11.25 20.32
CA ALA A 234 -33.42 10.35 19.25
C ALA A 234 -34.11 10.75 17.95
N VAL A 235 -33.31 10.94 16.91
CA VAL A 235 -33.73 11.42 15.59
C VAL A 235 -33.20 10.44 14.56
N ALA A 236 -34.03 10.00 13.63
CA ALA A 236 -33.61 9.13 12.54
C ALA A 236 -32.62 9.86 11.60
N ALA A 237 -31.86 9.11 10.81
CA ALA A 237 -30.91 9.66 9.84
C ALA A 237 -31.56 10.65 8.84
N ASP A 238 -32.85 10.49 8.55
CA ASP A 238 -33.64 11.39 7.68
C ASP A 238 -34.22 12.62 8.40
N GLY A 239 -33.96 12.77 9.69
CA GLY A 239 -34.44 13.88 10.52
C GLY A 239 -35.80 13.63 11.20
N ALA A 240 -36.42 12.45 10.99
CA ALA A 240 -37.69 12.14 11.63
C ALA A 240 -37.51 11.93 13.15
N PRO A 241 -38.39 12.49 14.01
CA PRO A 241 -38.37 12.19 15.44
C PRO A 241 -38.67 10.71 15.68
N LEU A 242 -37.80 10.03 16.42
CA LEU A 242 -38.05 8.66 16.88
C LEU A 242 -38.68 8.68 18.27
N TRP A 243 -37.97 9.24 19.25
CA TRP A 243 -38.45 9.34 20.62
C TRP A 243 -37.69 10.43 21.38
N THR A 244 -38.25 10.82 22.53
CA THR A 244 -37.55 11.67 23.51
C THR A 244 -37.66 11.05 24.89
N TYR A 245 -36.60 11.21 25.70
CA TYR A 245 -36.58 10.77 27.08
C TYR A 245 -36.43 11.96 28.03
N PRO A 246 -37.40 12.22 28.93
CA PRO A 246 -37.34 13.33 29.87
C PRO A 246 -36.37 13.02 31.02
N THR A 247 -35.43 13.92 31.24
CA THR A 247 -34.61 13.97 32.46
C THR A 247 -35.13 15.06 33.41
N GLY A 248 -34.51 15.20 34.59
CA GLY A 248 -34.89 16.22 35.57
C GLY A 248 -34.26 17.59 35.36
N GLY A 249 -33.36 17.77 34.38
CA GLY A 249 -32.62 19.01 34.16
C GLY A 249 -31.85 19.02 32.84
N ASP A 250 -31.21 20.15 32.51
CA ASP A 250 -30.53 20.37 31.23
C ASP A 250 -29.59 19.18 30.86
N VAL A 251 -29.64 18.72 29.61
CA VAL A 251 -28.80 17.63 29.10
C VAL A 251 -27.73 18.21 28.18
N ARG A 252 -26.62 18.70 28.76
CA ARG A 252 -25.46 19.19 27.99
C ARG A 252 -24.31 18.21 27.88
N SER A 253 -24.36 17.12 28.65
CA SER A 253 -23.46 15.98 28.48
C SER A 253 -23.74 15.36 27.11
N SER A 254 -22.70 15.21 26.27
CA SER A 254 -22.88 14.51 25.00
C SER A 254 -23.18 13.03 25.26
N PRO A 255 -24.18 12.42 24.59
CA PRO A 255 -24.43 11.00 24.73
C PRO A 255 -23.22 10.16 24.30
N ALA A 256 -23.08 8.99 24.91
CA ALA A 256 -22.15 7.94 24.46
C ALA A 256 -22.95 6.65 24.23
N VAL A 257 -22.66 5.92 23.15
CA VAL A 257 -23.39 4.71 22.77
C VAL A 257 -22.43 3.51 22.86
N ASP A 258 -22.81 2.46 23.59
CA ASP A 258 -22.02 1.22 23.63
C ASP A 258 -22.31 0.29 22.44
N ALA A 259 -21.51 -0.76 22.29
CA ALA A 259 -21.66 -1.76 21.21
C ALA A 259 -23.02 -2.49 21.23
N ALA A 260 -23.73 -2.51 22.38
CA ALA A 260 -25.08 -3.07 22.47
C ALA A 260 -26.17 -2.03 22.14
N GLY A 261 -25.79 -0.80 21.79
CA GLY A 261 -26.69 0.31 21.49
C GLY A 261 -27.23 1.02 22.73
N THR A 262 -26.75 0.73 23.94
CA THR A 262 -27.18 1.45 25.14
C THR A 262 -26.65 2.88 25.10
N ILE A 263 -27.53 3.85 25.32
CA ILE A 263 -27.21 5.27 25.30
C ILE A 263 -26.98 5.77 26.73
N TYR A 264 -25.80 6.29 27.01
CA TYR A 264 -25.42 6.88 28.29
C TYR A 264 -25.39 8.39 28.19
N VAL A 265 -26.04 9.08 29.10
CA VAL A 265 -26.05 10.55 29.12
C VAL A 265 -26.18 11.11 30.52
N GLY A 266 -25.39 12.14 30.83
CA GLY A 266 -25.46 12.88 32.09
C GLY A 266 -26.47 14.05 32.02
N SER A 267 -27.09 14.36 33.15
CA SER A 267 -27.97 15.53 33.27
C SER A 267 -27.55 16.42 34.44
N LYS A 268 -27.95 17.69 34.35
CA LYS A 268 -27.84 18.69 35.42
C LYS A 268 -28.56 18.27 36.70
N ASP A 269 -29.53 17.36 36.62
CA ASP A 269 -30.24 16.82 37.78
C ASP A 269 -29.38 15.90 38.68
N GLY A 270 -28.15 15.61 38.25
CA GLY A 270 -27.21 14.75 38.95
C GLY A 270 -27.46 13.26 38.73
N TYR A 271 -28.10 12.89 37.63
CA TYR A 271 -28.20 11.49 37.21
C TYR A 271 -27.43 11.22 35.91
N LEU A 272 -26.73 10.09 35.90
CA LEU A 272 -26.36 9.38 34.68
C LEU A 272 -27.52 8.48 34.31
N TYR A 273 -28.01 8.60 33.08
CA TYR A 273 -29.05 7.77 32.52
C TYR A 273 -28.44 6.77 31.54
N ALA A 274 -28.87 5.51 31.63
CA ALA A 274 -28.65 4.50 30.60
C ALA A 274 -30.01 4.18 29.96
N ILE A 275 -30.15 4.43 28.67
CA ILE A 275 -31.37 4.31 27.89
C ILE A 275 -31.16 3.21 26.85
N ASN A 276 -32.17 2.36 26.65
CA ASN A 276 -32.17 1.35 25.60
C ASN A 276 -32.36 2.02 24.22
N PRO A 277 -31.97 1.36 23.11
CA PRO A 277 -32.20 1.88 21.75
C PRO A 277 -33.66 2.27 21.46
N ASP A 278 -34.63 1.60 22.10
CA ASP A 278 -36.06 1.86 21.96
C ASP A 278 -36.57 3.08 22.78
N GLY A 279 -35.67 3.79 23.47
CA GLY A 279 -35.99 4.97 24.29
C GLY A 279 -36.46 4.66 25.71
N THR A 280 -36.51 3.39 26.11
CA THR A 280 -36.88 3.01 27.48
C THR A 280 -35.70 3.12 28.45
N LEU A 281 -35.97 3.49 29.70
CA LEU A 281 -34.94 3.55 30.74
C LEU A 281 -34.42 2.14 31.06
N LYS A 282 -33.11 1.93 30.90
CA LYS A 282 -32.42 0.71 31.36
C LYS A 282 -32.09 0.82 32.84
N TRP A 283 -31.44 1.91 33.24
CA TRP A 283 -31.15 2.25 34.64
C TRP A 283 -30.71 3.72 34.75
N LYS A 284 -30.63 4.24 35.98
CA LYS A 284 -29.98 5.53 36.26
C LYS A 284 -29.18 5.49 37.55
N TYR A 285 -28.10 6.26 37.61
CA TYR A 285 -27.21 6.38 38.75
C TYR A 285 -27.15 7.82 39.25
N ARG A 286 -27.24 8.03 40.57
CA ARG A 286 -27.29 9.37 41.17
C ARG A 286 -25.91 9.79 41.70
N THR A 287 -25.43 10.94 41.25
CA THR A 287 -24.31 11.69 41.83
C THR A 287 -24.82 12.79 42.76
N GLU A 288 -23.94 13.45 43.51
CA GLU A 288 -24.32 14.53 44.43
C GLU A 288 -24.33 15.91 43.76
N GLY A 289 -23.82 15.99 42.53
CA GLY A 289 -23.78 17.19 41.69
C GLY A 289 -24.23 16.93 40.26
N ALA A 290 -24.33 18.00 39.47
CA ALA A 290 -24.67 17.95 38.06
C ALA A 290 -23.61 17.18 37.26
N ILE A 291 -24.04 16.43 36.23
CA ILE A 291 -23.14 15.73 35.32
C ILE A 291 -23.13 16.50 34.00
N TRP A 292 -22.13 17.38 33.87
CA TRP A 292 -21.85 18.11 32.62
C TRP A 292 -20.85 17.39 31.71
N SER A 293 -20.06 16.47 32.28
CA SER A 293 -19.11 15.65 31.52
C SER A 293 -19.89 14.66 30.65
N SER A 294 -19.50 14.55 29.38
CA SER A 294 -19.88 13.40 28.54
C SER A 294 -19.34 12.10 29.16
N PRO A 295 -20.08 10.97 29.11
CA PRO A 295 -19.59 9.69 29.58
C PRO A 295 -18.47 9.15 28.68
N ALA A 296 -17.49 8.46 29.26
CA ALA A 296 -16.53 7.65 28.53
C ALA A 296 -16.79 6.17 28.85
N ILE A 297 -16.91 5.33 27.83
CA ILE A 297 -17.23 3.91 27.98
C ILE A 297 -15.97 3.11 27.72
N ASN A 298 -15.60 2.25 28.67
CA ASN A 298 -14.47 1.34 28.53
C ASN A 298 -14.86 0.06 27.77
N CYS A 299 -13.88 -0.61 27.19
CA CYS A 299 -13.98 -1.94 26.56
C CYS A 299 -14.69 -2.99 27.43
N ASP A 300 -14.51 -2.92 28.75
CA ASP A 300 -15.11 -3.84 29.73
C ASP A 300 -16.55 -3.46 30.12
N GLY A 301 -17.09 -2.39 29.54
CA GLY A 301 -18.41 -1.83 29.80
C GLY A 301 -18.48 -0.84 30.96
N THR A 302 -17.36 -0.54 31.63
CA THR A 302 -17.33 0.47 32.70
C THR A 302 -17.59 1.86 32.13
N VAL A 303 -18.51 2.60 32.73
CA VAL A 303 -18.85 3.97 32.30
C VAL A 303 -18.25 4.98 33.28
N TYR A 304 -17.37 5.84 32.77
CA TYR A 304 -16.74 6.90 33.55
C TYR A 304 -17.43 8.25 33.34
N ILE A 305 -17.72 8.96 34.42
CA ILE A 305 -18.32 10.31 34.39
C ILE A 305 -17.70 11.25 35.42
N GLY A 306 -17.51 12.52 35.04
CA GLY A 306 -17.19 13.59 35.97
C GLY A 306 -18.45 14.33 36.43
N SER A 307 -18.52 14.66 37.73
CA SER A 307 -19.64 15.40 38.33
C SER A 307 -19.16 16.70 39.01
N THR A 308 -20.04 17.70 39.09
CA THR A 308 -19.74 18.96 39.80
C THR A 308 -19.60 18.78 41.32
N ASP A 309 -19.90 17.60 41.86
CA ASP A 309 -19.58 17.24 43.24
C ASP A 309 -18.08 17.01 43.49
N LYS A 310 -17.25 17.17 42.45
CA LYS A 310 -15.78 17.05 42.44
C LYS A 310 -15.26 15.61 42.40
N TYR A 311 -16.12 14.64 42.09
CA TYR A 311 -15.73 13.24 41.91
C TYR A 311 -15.75 12.81 40.44
N LEU A 312 -14.84 11.89 40.13
CA LEU A 312 -14.89 11.02 38.96
C LEU A 312 -15.50 9.69 39.41
N TYR A 313 -16.57 9.25 38.74
CA TYR A 313 -17.25 8.00 39.04
C TYR A 313 -16.91 6.97 37.96
N ALA A 314 -16.66 5.73 38.39
CA ALA A 314 -16.60 4.53 37.55
C ALA A 314 -17.83 3.67 37.84
N ILE A 315 -18.73 3.53 36.86
CA ILE A 315 -19.97 2.78 36.99
C ILE A 315 -19.80 1.45 36.26
N ASN A 316 -19.57 0.40 37.04
CA ASN A 316 -19.34 -0.95 36.50
C ASN A 316 -20.66 -1.59 35.99
N PRO A 317 -20.62 -2.34 34.89
CA PRO A 317 -21.73 -3.21 34.50
C PRO A 317 -21.87 -4.38 35.48
N ILE A 318 -23.05 -5.01 35.51
CA ILE A 318 -23.31 -6.19 36.38
C ILE A 318 -22.33 -7.33 36.05
N GLN A 319 -21.97 -7.46 34.77
CA GLN A 319 -20.94 -8.36 34.28
C GLN A 319 -20.01 -7.56 33.37
N LYS A 320 -18.73 -7.47 33.74
CA LYS A 320 -17.71 -6.86 32.90
C LYS A 320 -17.58 -7.67 31.61
N SER A 321 -17.50 -6.99 30.47
CA SER A 321 -17.26 -7.65 29.21
C SER A 321 -15.85 -8.25 29.22
N PRO A 322 -15.68 -9.53 28.83
CA PRO A 322 -14.34 -10.12 28.70
C PRO A 322 -13.53 -9.50 27.55
N THR A 323 -14.15 -8.68 26.69
CA THR A 323 -13.60 -8.12 25.45
C THR A 323 -12.54 -7.04 25.61
N CYS A 324 -12.10 -6.72 26.84
CA CYS A 324 -10.87 -5.96 27.01
C CYS A 324 -9.61 -6.86 26.90
N VAL A 325 -9.62 -7.75 25.91
CA VAL A 325 -8.44 -8.51 25.52
C VAL A 325 -7.66 -7.63 24.56
N ARG A 326 -6.35 -7.58 24.71
CA ARG A 326 -5.49 -6.87 23.76
C ARG A 326 -5.36 -7.71 22.49
N GLY A 327 -5.29 -7.06 21.35
CA GLY A 327 -5.15 -7.75 20.07
C GLY A 327 -3.76 -8.36 19.90
N ALA A 328 -3.59 -9.11 18.82
CA ALA A 328 -2.31 -9.63 18.39
C ALA A 328 -2.22 -9.57 16.86
N ILE A 329 -1.01 -9.40 16.36
CA ILE A 329 -0.70 -9.46 14.93
C ILE A 329 0.39 -10.51 14.75
N SER A 330 0.15 -11.44 13.86
CA SER A 330 1.04 -12.55 13.53
C SER A 330 0.98 -12.83 12.03
N GLY A 331 2.03 -13.46 11.54
CA GLY A 331 2.13 -13.88 10.15
C GLY A 331 3.39 -14.70 9.93
N GLN A 332 3.73 -14.89 8.66
CA GLN A 332 4.80 -15.76 8.21
C GLN A 332 5.63 -15.10 7.11
N LEU A 333 6.94 -15.33 7.16
CA LEU A 333 7.85 -15.07 6.05
C LEU A 333 8.21 -16.40 5.39
N TRP A 334 8.09 -16.51 4.07
CA TRP A 334 8.42 -17.75 3.33
C TRP A 334 9.23 -17.47 2.07
N HIS A 335 9.90 -18.52 1.60
CA HIS A 335 10.52 -18.57 0.29
C HIS A 335 9.43 -18.86 -0.75
N ASP A 336 9.04 -17.83 -1.48
CA ASP A 336 8.07 -17.90 -2.57
C ASP A 336 8.80 -18.42 -3.82
N ALA A 337 8.60 -19.70 -4.13
CA ALA A 337 9.43 -20.39 -5.11
C ALA A 337 9.00 -20.10 -6.56
N ASP A 338 7.74 -19.76 -6.78
CA ASP A 338 7.17 -19.49 -8.10
C ASP A 338 6.79 -18.03 -8.34
N ALA A 339 7.03 -17.18 -7.34
CA ALA A 339 6.86 -15.73 -7.35
C ALA A 339 5.42 -15.27 -7.52
N ASP A 340 4.45 -16.08 -7.08
CA ASP A 340 3.02 -15.76 -7.21
C ASP A 340 2.47 -14.90 -6.06
N GLY A 341 3.25 -14.74 -4.98
CA GLY A 341 2.89 -13.95 -3.81
C GLY A 341 1.87 -14.63 -2.88
N GLU A 342 1.53 -15.88 -3.12
CA GLU A 342 0.78 -16.74 -2.22
C GLU A 342 1.74 -17.72 -1.52
N GLN A 343 1.29 -18.32 -0.41
CA GLN A 343 2.09 -19.33 0.28
C GLN A 343 1.59 -20.73 -0.07
N ASP A 344 2.46 -21.51 -0.70
CA ASP A 344 2.19 -22.88 -1.11
C ASP A 344 2.68 -23.92 -0.09
N VAL A 345 2.13 -25.14 -0.17
CA VAL A 345 2.40 -26.24 0.79
C VAL A 345 3.87 -26.68 0.80
N GLU A 346 4.59 -26.45 -0.29
CA GLU A 346 6.00 -26.86 -0.45
C GLU A 346 6.99 -25.71 -0.17
N GLU A 347 6.49 -24.54 0.22
CA GLU A 347 7.31 -23.35 0.47
C GLU A 347 7.78 -23.25 1.92
N ASP A 348 9.10 -23.18 2.09
CA ASP A 348 9.75 -23.17 3.38
C ASP A 348 9.71 -21.78 4.02
N GLY A 349 9.58 -21.74 5.35
CA GLY A 349 9.65 -20.49 6.11
C GLY A 349 11.06 -19.90 6.17
N LEU A 350 11.16 -18.57 6.16
CA LEU A 350 12.42 -17.85 6.31
C LEU A 350 12.73 -17.62 7.80
N GLU A 351 13.60 -18.47 8.35
CA GLU A 351 14.05 -18.38 9.76
C GLU A 351 15.07 -17.25 10.00
N GLY A 352 14.98 -16.63 11.18
CA GLY A 352 16.02 -15.71 11.66
C GLY A 352 15.94 -14.30 11.09
N VAL A 353 14.88 -13.98 10.35
CA VAL A 353 14.62 -12.66 9.77
C VAL A 353 14.01 -11.75 10.82
N THR A 354 14.48 -10.51 10.90
CA THR A 354 13.99 -9.52 11.85
C THR A 354 12.76 -8.80 11.29
N VAL A 355 11.69 -8.74 12.10
CA VAL A 355 10.43 -8.07 11.76
C VAL A 355 10.17 -6.96 12.78
N ASN A 356 9.92 -5.75 12.29
CA ASN A 356 9.69 -4.56 13.09
C ASN A 356 8.21 -4.17 13.04
N LEU A 357 7.66 -3.78 14.19
CA LEU A 357 6.34 -3.22 14.33
C LEU A 357 6.46 -1.74 14.69
N PHE A 358 5.89 -0.89 13.85
CA PHE A 358 5.81 0.55 14.04
C PHE A 358 4.38 0.96 14.38
N THR A 359 4.24 2.02 15.17
CA THR A 359 2.96 2.73 15.35
C THR A 359 2.63 3.60 14.14
N ALA A 360 1.41 4.14 14.09
CA ALA A 360 0.93 5.06 13.05
C ALA A 360 1.85 6.27 12.76
N ASP A 361 2.68 6.67 13.72
CA ASP A 361 3.63 7.78 13.65
C ASP A 361 5.07 7.35 13.32
N ASP A 362 5.25 6.17 12.71
CA ASP A 362 6.53 5.57 12.33
C ASP A 362 7.49 5.37 13.53
N ALA A 363 6.97 5.34 14.76
CA ALA A 363 7.77 5.04 15.94
C ALA A 363 7.88 3.52 16.14
N LEU A 364 9.12 3.02 16.24
CA LEU A 364 9.36 1.60 16.50
C LEU A 364 8.76 1.20 17.85
N LEU A 365 7.75 0.33 17.80
CA LEU A 365 7.05 -0.18 18.98
C LEU A 365 7.69 -1.47 19.50
N ALA A 366 7.98 -2.40 18.61
CA ALA A 366 8.52 -3.71 18.95
C ALA A 366 9.32 -4.29 17.77
N THR A 367 10.20 -5.24 18.09
CA THR A 367 10.95 -6.04 17.12
C THR A 367 10.87 -7.50 17.54
N THR A 368 10.73 -8.39 16.57
CA THR A 368 10.77 -9.84 16.75
C THR A 368 11.61 -10.50 15.67
N VAL A 369 11.86 -11.80 15.78
CA VAL A 369 12.61 -12.60 14.81
C VAL A 369 11.79 -13.82 14.44
N THR A 370 11.74 -14.15 13.15
CA THR A 370 10.98 -15.31 12.67
C THR A 370 11.52 -16.63 13.22
N GLY A 371 10.59 -17.55 13.51
CA GLY A 371 10.88 -18.91 13.93
C GLY A 371 11.40 -19.80 12.80
N SER A 372 11.68 -21.07 13.10
CA SER A 372 12.17 -22.05 12.12
C SER A 372 11.19 -22.36 10.99
N ASP A 373 9.92 -22.05 11.18
CA ASP A 373 8.86 -22.13 10.18
C ASP A 373 8.54 -20.77 9.56
N GLY A 374 9.36 -19.73 9.80
CA GLY A 374 9.13 -18.38 9.27
C GLY A 374 8.08 -17.57 10.04
N THR A 375 7.45 -18.13 11.08
CA THR A 375 6.37 -17.45 11.81
C THR A 375 6.89 -16.36 12.75
N TYR A 376 6.08 -15.31 12.94
CA TYR A 376 6.33 -14.27 13.93
C TYR A 376 5.03 -13.76 14.57
N GLU A 377 5.12 -13.14 15.75
CA GLU A 377 3.96 -12.66 16.49
C GLU A 377 4.29 -11.41 17.35
N PHE A 378 3.34 -10.48 17.39
CA PHE A 378 3.24 -9.35 18.29
C PHE A 378 1.96 -9.47 19.13
N GLU A 379 2.11 -9.91 20.37
CA GLU A 379 0.98 -10.04 21.30
C GLU A 379 0.66 -8.72 22.02
N ARG A 380 -0.55 -8.65 22.59
CA ARG A 380 -0.93 -7.65 23.61
C ARG A 380 -0.90 -6.21 23.08
N LEU A 381 -1.34 -6.03 21.85
CA LEU A 381 -1.47 -4.75 21.17
C LEU A 381 -2.79 -4.06 21.53
N TYR A 382 -2.74 -2.74 21.63
CA TYR A 382 -3.95 -1.92 21.78
C TYR A 382 -4.60 -1.71 20.41
N PRO A 383 -5.86 -1.28 20.34
CA PRO A 383 -6.41 -0.86 19.07
C PRO A 383 -5.63 0.31 18.49
N GLY A 384 -5.48 0.33 17.18
CA GLY A 384 -4.80 1.39 16.44
C GLY A 384 -4.20 0.88 15.14
N THR A 385 -3.64 1.82 14.39
CA THR A 385 -2.91 1.55 13.15
C THR A 385 -1.46 1.14 13.47
N TYR A 386 -1.02 0.06 12.86
CA TYR A 386 0.32 -0.48 12.96
C TYR A 386 0.92 -0.68 11.57
N THR A 387 2.23 -0.50 11.44
CA THR A 387 2.98 -0.81 10.22
C THR A 387 3.99 -1.89 10.53
N ILE A 388 4.03 -2.95 9.73
CA ILE A 388 5.01 -4.02 9.82
C ILE A 388 6.01 -3.88 8.69
N ASP A 389 7.28 -4.02 9.02
CA ASP A 389 8.41 -3.80 8.13
C ASP A 389 9.46 -4.90 8.39
N VAL A 390 9.90 -5.57 7.34
CA VAL A 390 10.93 -6.61 7.43
C VAL A 390 12.29 -5.94 7.28
N ASP A 391 13.22 -6.24 8.18
CA ASP A 391 14.57 -5.72 8.06
C ASP A 391 15.32 -6.47 6.95
N GLU A 392 15.34 -5.88 5.75
CA GLU A 392 16.03 -6.42 4.57
C GLU A 392 17.50 -6.76 4.82
N ALA A 393 18.17 -6.11 5.77
CA ALA A 393 19.57 -6.41 6.10
C ALA A 393 19.75 -7.78 6.79
N THR A 394 18.65 -8.38 7.26
CA THR A 394 18.62 -9.69 7.91
C THR A 394 18.09 -10.80 7.01
N LEU A 395 17.61 -10.46 5.80
CA LEU A 395 17.22 -11.43 4.79
C LEU A 395 18.44 -12.14 4.19
N PRO A 396 18.30 -13.42 3.78
CA PRO A 396 19.24 -14.05 2.86
C PRO A 396 19.54 -13.17 1.62
N PRO A 397 20.81 -13.02 1.21
CA PRO A 397 21.15 -12.17 0.07
C PRO A 397 20.50 -12.65 -1.23
N GLY A 398 19.95 -11.71 -2.00
CA GLY A 398 19.38 -11.98 -3.33
C GLY A 398 17.87 -12.20 -3.35
N LEU A 399 17.23 -12.24 -2.17
CA LEU A 399 15.78 -12.29 -2.06
C LEU A 399 15.11 -10.98 -2.49
N ARG A 400 13.93 -11.07 -3.10
CA ARG A 400 13.07 -9.93 -3.45
C ARG A 400 11.62 -10.23 -3.08
N LEU A 401 10.90 -9.19 -2.66
CA LEU A 401 9.52 -9.30 -2.20
C LEU A 401 8.56 -9.60 -3.35
N THR A 402 7.69 -10.59 -3.17
CA THR A 402 6.70 -11.03 -4.17
C THR A 402 5.26 -10.65 -3.79
N THR A 403 4.93 -10.58 -2.50
CA THR A 403 3.59 -10.18 -2.00
C THR A 403 3.23 -8.71 -2.27
N HIS A 404 4.22 -7.86 -2.59
CA HIS A 404 4.07 -6.42 -2.87
C HIS A 404 3.28 -5.63 -1.80
N ASN A 405 3.34 -6.08 -0.55
CA ASN A 405 2.59 -5.52 0.58
C ASN A 405 3.49 -4.94 1.67
N GLU A 406 4.78 -4.71 1.38
CA GLU A 406 5.75 -4.18 2.34
C GLU A 406 6.02 -2.67 2.14
N PRO A 407 6.03 -1.86 3.22
CA PRO A 407 5.61 -2.24 4.57
C PRO A 407 4.09 -2.42 4.67
N LEU A 408 3.64 -3.32 5.55
CA LEU A 408 2.23 -3.71 5.69
C LEU A 408 1.53 -2.88 6.78
N THR A 409 0.52 -2.10 6.41
CA THR A 409 -0.30 -1.34 7.37
C THR A 409 -1.55 -2.11 7.80
N ILE A 410 -1.76 -2.25 9.10
CA ILE A 410 -2.88 -2.97 9.74
C ILE A 410 -3.61 -2.07 10.73
N GLU A 411 -4.94 -2.01 10.61
CA GLU A 411 -5.83 -1.45 11.63
C GLU A 411 -6.25 -2.57 12.60
N LEU A 412 -5.95 -2.41 13.88
CA LEU A 412 -6.28 -3.40 14.91
C LEU A 412 -7.38 -2.88 15.83
N ASP A 413 -8.39 -3.71 16.09
CA ASP A 413 -9.43 -3.47 17.10
C ASP A 413 -9.17 -4.25 18.41
N TRP A 414 -9.92 -3.92 19.46
CA TRP A 414 -9.80 -4.61 20.75
C TRP A 414 -10.02 -6.12 20.60
N GLY A 415 -9.00 -6.90 20.99
CA GLY A 415 -9.05 -8.35 21.03
C GLY A 415 -8.99 -9.03 19.66
N GLN A 416 -8.82 -8.26 18.57
CA GLN A 416 -8.65 -8.81 17.24
C GLN A 416 -7.34 -9.62 17.15
N GLN A 417 -7.38 -10.73 16.43
CA GLN A 417 -6.20 -11.56 16.13
C GLN A 417 -6.01 -11.49 14.62
N ILE A 418 -4.98 -10.78 14.19
CA ILE A 418 -4.53 -10.77 12.79
C ILE A 418 -3.50 -11.89 12.66
N THR A 419 -3.69 -12.77 11.69
CA THR A 419 -2.88 -13.99 11.54
C THR A 419 -2.33 -14.18 10.13
N ASP A 420 -2.54 -13.19 9.27
CA ASP A 420 -2.26 -13.18 7.83
C ASP A 420 -1.37 -11.97 7.46
N ALA A 421 -0.52 -11.54 8.39
CA ALA A 421 0.46 -10.49 8.15
C ALA A 421 1.69 -11.07 7.46
N ASP A 422 1.53 -11.42 6.20
CA ASP A 422 2.38 -12.41 5.52
C ASP A 422 3.29 -11.73 4.46
N PHE A 423 4.55 -12.18 4.35
CA PHE A 423 5.51 -11.69 3.35
C PHE A 423 6.24 -12.83 2.62
N GLY A 424 6.07 -12.90 1.30
CA GLY A 424 6.76 -13.84 0.42
C GLY A 424 7.99 -13.21 -0.22
N TYR A 425 9.07 -13.98 -0.31
CA TYR A 425 10.29 -13.56 -1.01
C TYR A 425 10.81 -14.66 -1.93
N ASP A 426 11.15 -14.30 -3.17
CA ASP A 426 11.82 -15.21 -4.11
C ASP A 426 13.29 -14.85 -4.30
N ASP A 427 14.10 -15.80 -4.78
CA ASP A 427 15.45 -15.57 -5.33
C ASP A 427 15.52 -16.00 -6.80
N SER A 428 14.42 -15.94 -7.53
CA SER A 428 14.31 -16.54 -8.85
C SER A 428 15.08 -15.74 -9.92
N GLY A 429 15.85 -16.43 -10.75
CA GLY A 429 16.54 -15.86 -11.90
C GLY A 429 15.70 -15.92 -13.18
N ALA A 430 16.23 -15.38 -14.27
CA ALA A 430 15.62 -15.51 -15.59
C ALA A 430 16.65 -15.77 -16.69
N LEU A 431 16.28 -16.56 -17.69
CA LEU A 431 17.05 -16.78 -18.91
C LEU A 431 16.19 -16.47 -20.12
N GLY A 432 16.71 -15.71 -21.08
CA GLY A 432 15.99 -15.36 -22.29
C GLY A 432 16.93 -14.84 -23.38
N GLY A 433 16.34 -14.54 -24.52
CA GLY A 433 17.07 -14.03 -25.67
C GLY A 433 16.20 -14.04 -26.91
N GLN A 434 16.84 -14.09 -28.08
CA GLN A 434 16.22 -13.98 -29.38
C GLN A 434 16.61 -15.13 -30.30
N VAL A 435 15.67 -15.58 -31.12
CA VAL A 435 15.94 -16.43 -32.29
C VAL A 435 15.72 -15.60 -33.55
N TRP A 436 16.72 -15.53 -34.43
CA TRP A 436 16.68 -14.70 -35.62
C TRP A 436 17.29 -15.39 -36.85
N HIS A 437 16.93 -14.87 -38.02
CA HIS A 437 17.47 -15.26 -39.31
C HIS A 437 18.77 -14.50 -39.54
N ASP A 438 19.88 -15.20 -39.36
CA ASP A 438 21.25 -14.73 -39.58
C ASP A 438 21.59 -14.92 -41.07
N ALA A 439 21.09 -14.00 -41.90
CA ALA A 439 21.10 -14.15 -43.36
C ALA A 439 22.51 -14.07 -43.97
N ASN A 440 23.49 -13.58 -43.21
CA ASN A 440 24.86 -13.42 -43.66
C ASN A 440 25.84 -14.40 -42.96
N GLY A 441 25.35 -15.15 -41.96
CA GLY A 441 26.10 -16.16 -41.22
C GLY A 441 27.19 -15.61 -40.30
N ASP A 442 27.15 -14.32 -39.95
CA ASP A 442 28.18 -13.66 -39.14
C ASP A 442 27.93 -13.79 -37.63
N GLY A 443 26.77 -14.32 -37.24
CA GLY A 443 26.38 -14.56 -35.87
C GLY A 443 26.03 -13.31 -35.07
N LEU A 444 25.88 -12.16 -35.74
CA LEU A 444 25.49 -10.89 -35.15
C LEU A 444 24.17 -10.43 -35.75
N ARG A 445 23.21 -10.11 -34.88
CA ARG A 445 21.96 -9.52 -35.36
C ARG A 445 22.19 -8.14 -35.97
N ASP A 446 22.12 -8.03 -37.30
CA ASP A 446 22.24 -6.77 -38.01
C ASP A 446 20.88 -6.10 -38.28
N GLY A 447 20.90 -4.92 -38.93
CA GLY A 447 19.70 -4.09 -39.12
C GLY A 447 18.72 -4.60 -40.19
N GLU A 448 19.12 -5.57 -41.02
CA GLU A 448 18.29 -6.11 -42.11
C GLU A 448 17.79 -7.54 -41.80
N GLU A 449 18.34 -8.20 -40.77
CA GLU A 449 17.97 -9.54 -40.33
C GLU A 449 16.63 -9.63 -39.59
N THR A 450 15.86 -10.67 -39.96
CA THR A 450 14.49 -10.86 -39.47
C THR A 450 14.44 -11.77 -38.24
N SER A 451 13.42 -11.61 -37.40
CA SER A 451 13.18 -12.47 -36.25
C SER A 451 12.46 -13.76 -36.64
N ILE A 452 12.78 -14.88 -35.99
CA ILE A 452 12.08 -16.15 -36.20
C ILE A 452 11.01 -16.29 -35.12
N GLU A 453 9.74 -16.16 -35.53
CA GLU A 453 8.56 -16.35 -34.68
C GLU A 453 8.18 -17.85 -34.59
N ASN A 454 7.57 -18.26 -33.48
CA ASN A 454 7.09 -19.63 -33.23
C ASN A 454 8.18 -20.71 -33.17
N ALA A 455 9.46 -20.33 -33.09
CA ALA A 455 10.53 -21.27 -32.80
C ALA A 455 10.36 -21.82 -31.39
N THR A 456 10.35 -23.14 -31.23
CA THR A 456 10.23 -23.78 -29.92
C THR A 456 11.60 -23.80 -29.24
N VAL A 457 11.68 -23.21 -28.05
CA VAL A 457 12.90 -23.13 -27.23
C VAL A 457 12.73 -23.99 -25.99
N ARG A 458 13.73 -24.80 -25.66
CA ARG A 458 13.76 -25.77 -24.57
C ARG A 458 14.81 -25.37 -23.55
N LEU A 459 14.45 -25.47 -22.28
CA LEU A 459 15.36 -25.26 -21.16
C LEU A 459 15.64 -26.60 -20.48
N TYR A 460 16.91 -26.91 -20.27
CA TYR A 460 17.38 -28.10 -19.57
C TYR A 460 18.16 -27.73 -18.30
N THR A 461 18.07 -28.57 -17.28
CA THR A 461 18.97 -28.51 -16.12
C THR A 461 20.38 -28.94 -16.51
N GLY A 462 21.39 -28.62 -15.69
CA GLY A 462 22.79 -29.04 -15.90
C GLY A 462 23.01 -30.56 -15.91
N GLU A 463 22.01 -31.34 -15.48
CA GLU A 463 22.00 -32.80 -15.56
C GLU A 463 21.35 -33.33 -16.87
N GLY A 464 20.87 -32.43 -17.73
CA GLY A 464 20.25 -32.75 -19.02
C GLY A 464 18.76 -33.08 -18.95
N GLN A 465 18.07 -32.79 -17.84
CA GLN A 465 16.62 -32.97 -17.72
C GLN A 465 15.89 -31.78 -18.36
N LEU A 466 14.90 -32.03 -19.22
CA LEU A 466 14.03 -30.98 -19.76
C LEU A 466 13.21 -30.36 -18.61
N LEU A 467 13.41 -29.07 -18.39
CA LEU A 467 12.74 -28.29 -17.34
C LEU A 467 11.51 -27.56 -17.88
N ALA A 468 11.67 -26.85 -19.00
CA ALA A 468 10.59 -26.04 -19.59
C ALA A 468 10.70 -25.96 -21.11
N THR A 469 9.63 -25.53 -21.76
CA THR A 469 9.58 -25.23 -23.19
C THR A 469 8.72 -23.99 -23.42
N THR A 470 9.17 -23.10 -24.29
CA THR A 470 8.45 -21.88 -24.69
C THR A 470 8.55 -21.71 -26.21
N THR A 471 7.85 -20.72 -26.76
CA THR A 471 7.91 -20.37 -28.19
C THR A 471 8.26 -18.90 -28.35
N THR A 472 9.08 -18.57 -29.34
CA THR A 472 9.41 -17.17 -29.64
C THR A 472 8.20 -16.36 -30.07
N GLY A 473 8.11 -15.12 -29.59
CA GLY A 473 7.08 -14.17 -30.02
C GLY A 473 7.35 -13.60 -31.42
N SER A 474 6.48 -12.70 -31.91
CA SER A 474 6.58 -12.08 -33.25
C SER A 474 7.84 -11.24 -33.47
N ASN A 475 8.60 -10.96 -32.41
CA ASN A 475 9.89 -10.28 -32.42
C ASN A 475 11.07 -11.24 -32.20
N GLY A 476 10.83 -12.55 -32.22
CA GLY A 476 11.84 -13.59 -31.99
C GLY A 476 12.26 -13.77 -30.54
N VAL A 477 11.69 -13.01 -29.60
CA VAL A 477 12.09 -13.04 -28.18
C VAL A 477 11.46 -14.24 -27.47
N TYR A 478 12.22 -14.86 -26.58
CA TYR A 478 11.75 -15.84 -25.60
C TYR A 478 12.33 -15.56 -24.21
N ALA A 479 11.67 -16.06 -23.17
CA ALA A 479 12.13 -15.99 -21.79
C ALA A 479 11.66 -17.21 -20.99
N PHE A 480 12.44 -17.53 -19.96
CA PHE A 480 12.18 -18.46 -18.87
C PHE A 480 12.42 -17.69 -17.58
N ASP A 481 11.35 -17.28 -16.93
CA ASP A 481 11.36 -16.60 -15.64
C ASP A 481 11.24 -17.63 -14.49
N GLY A 482 11.45 -17.21 -13.25
CA GLY A 482 11.22 -18.08 -12.09
C GLY A 482 12.27 -19.19 -11.91
N LEU A 483 13.51 -18.98 -12.38
CA LEU A 483 14.52 -20.04 -12.39
C LEU A 483 15.37 -20.06 -11.11
N PRO A 484 15.39 -21.15 -10.33
CA PRO A 484 16.29 -21.26 -9.18
C PRO A 484 17.77 -21.07 -9.57
N ALA A 485 18.62 -20.69 -8.61
CA ALA A 485 20.06 -20.69 -8.84
C ALA A 485 20.53 -22.09 -9.28
N GLY A 486 21.30 -22.17 -10.37
CA GLY A 486 21.63 -23.46 -10.95
C GLY A 486 22.34 -23.38 -12.29
N VAL A 487 22.69 -24.55 -12.84
CA VAL A 487 23.32 -24.68 -14.16
C VAL A 487 22.24 -25.03 -15.18
N TYR A 488 22.18 -24.30 -16.28
CA TYR A 488 21.15 -24.43 -17.30
C TYR A 488 21.71 -24.51 -18.72
N THR A 489 21.00 -25.20 -19.60
CA THR A 489 21.27 -25.21 -21.05
C THR A 489 20.00 -24.86 -21.79
N VAL A 490 20.11 -23.97 -22.78
CA VAL A 490 19.00 -23.59 -23.66
C VAL A 490 19.24 -24.19 -25.05
N ASP A 491 18.19 -24.68 -25.69
CA ASP A 491 18.23 -25.35 -26.99
C ASP A 491 17.02 -24.91 -27.81
N VAL A 492 17.16 -24.81 -29.12
CA VAL A 492 16.04 -24.50 -30.02
C VAL A 492 15.71 -25.76 -30.81
N ASP A 493 14.44 -26.14 -30.84
CA ASP A 493 13.97 -27.27 -31.62
C ASP A 493 13.98 -26.93 -33.12
N GLU A 494 15.05 -27.31 -33.80
CA GLU A 494 15.23 -27.08 -35.24
C GLU A 494 14.07 -27.63 -36.08
N SER A 495 13.34 -28.64 -35.61
CA SER A 495 12.17 -29.17 -36.33
C SER A 495 10.97 -28.22 -36.39
N THR A 496 11.00 -27.15 -35.59
CA THR A 496 9.98 -26.10 -35.54
C THR A 496 10.36 -24.86 -36.32
N LEU A 497 11.59 -24.80 -36.84
CA LEU A 497 12.04 -23.76 -37.74
C LEU A 497 11.54 -24.02 -39.17
N PRO A 498 11.50 -22.99 -40.04
CA PRO A 498 11.28 -23.21 -41.47
C PRO A 498 12.34 -24.18 -42.05
N ALA A 499 11.96 -24.94 -43.08
CA ALA A 499 12.87 -25.88 -43.70
C ALA A 499 14.08 -25.14 -44.30
N GLY A 500 15.28 -25.69 -44.11
CA GLY A 500 16.53 -25.12 -44.65
C GLY A 500 17.38 -24.37 -43.62
N TYR A 501 16.82 -23.99 -42.47
CA TYR A 501 17.55 -23.26 -41.43
C TYR A 501 18.59 -24.14 -40.71
N VAL A 502 19.81 -23.64 -40.59
CA VAL A 502 20.96 -24.27 -39.91
C VAL A 502 21.54 -23.28 -38.89
N LEU A 503 21.86 -23.77 -37.69
CA LEU A 503 22.41 -22.93 -36.63
C LEU A 503 23.75 -22.31 -37.03
N THR A 504 23.87 -20.99 -36.94
CA THR A 504 25.10 -20.24 -37.22
C THR A 504 25.72 -19.66 -35.95
N ALA A 505 24.92 -19.30 -34.95
CA ALA A 505 25.42 -18.66 -33.74
C ALA A 505 24.65 -18.95 -32.47
N VAL A 506 25.37 -18.98 -31.35
CA VAL A 506 24.85 -18.90 -29.98
C VAL A 506 25.64 -17.81 -29.26
N THR A 507 24.97 -16.74 -28.80
CA THR A 507 25.67 -15.55 -28.28
C THR A 507 26.18 -15.72 -26.85
N GLN A 508 25.72 -16.74 -26.13
CA GLN A 508 26.13 -17.04 -24.76
C GLN A 508 26.73 -18.46 -24.70
N GLU A 509 27.85 -18.63 -23.98
CA GLU A 509 28.42 -19.95 -23.74
C GLU A 509 27.46 -20.78 -22.88
N LEU A 510 27.12 -21.97 -23.35
CA LEU A 510 26.28 -22.94 -22.64
C LEU A 510 27.15 -24.10 -22.11
N PRO A 511 26.88 -24.62 -20.89
CA PRO A 511 25.80 -24.22 -19.99
C PRO A 511 26.05 -22.91 -19.21
N ILE A 512 24.98 -22.23 -18.79
CA ILE A 512 25.01 -21.00 -17.98
C ILE A 512 24.88 -21.36 -16.50
N GLU A 513 25.76 -20.80 -15.66
CA GLU A 513 25.62 -20.83 -14.20
C GLU A 513 24.85 -19.58 -13.76
N LEU A 514 23.59 -19.77 -13.34
CA LEU A 514 22.68 -18.72 -12.90
C LEU A 514 22.76 -18.57 -11.38
N ALA A 515 23.19 -17.41 -10.88
CA ALA A 515 23.10 -17.10 -9.45
C ALA A 515 21.66 -16.73 -9.05
N ALA A 516 21.37 -16.82 -7.75
CA ALA A 516 20.10 -16.39 -7.17
C ALA A 516 19.78 -14.94 -7.60
N GLY A 517 18.57 -14.74 -8.12
CA GLY A 517 18.05 -13.46 -8.56
C GLY A 517 18.63 -12.92 -9.89
N GLN A 518 19.52 -13.66 -10.55
CA GLN A 518 20.23 -13.19 -11.74
C GLN A 518 19.41 -13.36 -13.02
N THR A 519 19.53 -12.41 -13.96
CA THR A 519 18.86 -12.48 -15.25
C THR A 519 19.84 -12.40 -16.42
N TYR A 520 19.72 -13.30 -17.40
CA TYR A 520 20.40 -13.23 -18.70
C TYR A 520 19.37 -13.14 -19.82
N TYR A 521 19.39 -12.08 -20.62
CA TYR A 521 18.49 -11.89 -21.77
C TYR A 521 19.22 -11.85 -23.11
N ASP A 522 20.47 -12.31 -23.11
CA ASP A 522 21.39 -12.33 -24.24
C ASP A 522 21.76 -13.76 -24.66
N VAL A 523 20.92 -14.74 -24.35
CA VAL A 523 21.03 -16.12 -24.85
C VAL A 523 20.36 -16.20 -26.22
N ASN A 524 21.04 -15.73 -27.27
CA ASN A 524 20.44 -15.63 -28.60
C ASN A 524 20.92 -16.76 -29.53
N PHE A 525 20.07 -17.17 -30.47
CA PHE A 525 20.36 -18.16 -31.51
C PHE A 525 20.14 -17.60 -32.93
N GLY A 526 21.20 -17.57 -33.74
CA GLY A 526 21.16 -17.20 -35.15
C GLY A 526 21.08 -18.43 -36.05
N TYR A 527 20.25 -18.37 -37.08
CA TYR A 527 20.11 -19.44 -38.07
C TYR A 527 20.12 -18.90 -39.50
N ASP A 528 20.80 -19.61 -40.40
CA ASP A 528 20.88 -19.30 -41.83
C ASP A 528 20.17 -20.36 -42.68
N ASP A 529 19.56 -19.96 -43.79
CA ASP A 529 18.84 -20.82 -44.75
C ASP A 529 19.50 -20.91 -46.13
N SER A 530 20.74 -20.43 -46.25
CA SER A 530 21.46 -20.37 -47.52
C SER A 530 22.00 -21.73 -48.01
N GLY A 531 21.92 -21.97 -49.32
CA GLY A 531 22.48 -23.15 -49.97
C GLY A 531 23.96 -22.99 -50.37
N SER A 532 24.61 -24.09 -50.75
CA SER A 532 25.98 -24.06 -51.30
C SER A 532 26.12 -24.78 -52.65
N ILE A 533 27.06 -24.30 -53.47
CA ILE A 533 27.44 -24.88 -54.76
C ILE A 533 28.96 -25.05 -54.77
N GLY A 534 29.43 -26.30 -54.77
CA GLY A 534 30.85 -26.62 -54.83
C GLY A 534 31.14 -27.89 -55.63
N ASP A 535 32.36 -27.98 -56.17
CA ASP A 535 32.87 -29.15 -56.87
C ASP A 535 34.41 -29.13 -56.92
N GLU A 536 35.02 -29.98 -57.75
CA GLU A 536 36.46 -30.08 -57.97
C GLU A 536 36.84 -29.73 -59.41
N VAL A 537 37.85 -28.86 -59.58
CA VAL A 537 38.58 -28.70 -60.84
C VAL A 537 39.79 -29.63 -60.82
N TRP A 538 39.86 -30.56 -61.77
CA TRP A 538 40.91 -31.57 -61.82
C TRP A 538 41.43 -31.80 -63.25
N ARG A 539 42.67 -32.26 -63.36
CA ARG A 539 43.28 -32.74 -64.62
C ARG A 539 43.18 -34.25 -64.73
N ARG A 540 42.96 -34.74 -65.96
CA ARG A 540 43.01 -36.18 -66.28
C ARG A 540 44.44 -36.60 -66.65
N CYS A 541 44.98 -37.59 -65.95
CA CYS A 541 46.25 -38.23 -66.30
C CYS A 541 46.05 -39.35 -67.34
N GLY A 542 47.12 -39.73 -68.06
CA GLY A 542 47.08 -40.69 -69.18
C GLY A 542 46.67 -42.12 -68.79
N ASP A 543 46.66 -42.43 -67.50
CA ASP A 543 46.19 -43.67 -66.86
C ASP A 543 44.72 -43.59 -66.38
N GLY A 544 44.08 -42.42 -66.50
CA GLY A 544 42.71 -42.18 -66.05
C GLY A 544 42.59 -41.63 -64.63
N GLU A 545 43.69 -41.40 -63.92
CA GLU A 545 43.68 -40.76 -62.60
C GLU A 545 43.23 -39.29 -62.67
N ARG A 546 42.50 -38.83 -61.65
CA ARG A 546 42.08 -37.44 -61.47
C ARG A 546 42.97 -36.79 -60.42
N ILE A 547 43.55 -35.65 -60.74
CA ILE A 547 44.36 -34.86 -59.80
C ILE A 547 43.81 -33.44 -59.78
N GLY A 548 43.45 -32.94 -58.61
CA GLY A 548 43.03 -31.56 -58.40
C GLY A 548 43.97 -30.51 -58.98
N LEU A 549 43.39 -29.41 -59.47
CA LEU A 549 44.11 -28.25 -59.95
C LEU A 549 43.85 -27.08 -59.02
N SER A 550 44.89 -26.64 -58.33
CA SER A 550 44.83 -25.49 -57.43
C SER A 550 44.99 -24.16 -58.16
N ASN A 551 44.54 -23.09 -57.51
CA ASN A 551 44.62 -21.71 -58.01
C ASN A 551 43.86 -21.42 -59.33
N VAL A 552 42.86 -22.22 -59.66
CA VAL A 552 41.92 -21.93 -60.76
C VAL A 552 40.77 -21.11 -60.20
N ALA A 553 40.47 -19.96 -60.81
CA ALA A 553 39.35 -19.12 -60.41
C ALA A 553 38.05 -19.56 -61.10
N LEU A 554 36.95 -19.52 -60.34
CA LEU A 554 35.60 -19.81 -60.79
C LEU A 554 34.69 -18.64 -60.46
N HIS A 555 33.82 -18.29 -61.38
CA HIS A 555 32.81 -17.24 -61.22
C HIS A 555 31.42 -17.86 -61.17
N LEU A 556 30.64 -17.47 -60.17
CA LEU A 556 29.24 -17.83 -60.02
C LEU A 556 28.37 -16.67 -60.53
N TYR A 557 27.48 -16.95 -61.48
CA TYR A 557 26.50 -16.00 -62.00
C TYR A 557 25.08 -16.43 -61.66
N LEU A 558 24.18 -15.49 -61.39
CA LEU A 558 22.75 -15.70 -61.12
C LEU A 558 21.92 -15.23 -62.32
N ASP A 559 20.93 -16.05 -62.69
CA ASP A 559 19.82 -15.65 -63.57
C ASP A 559 18.76 -14.94 -62.70
N ALA A 560 18.90 -13.62 -62.59
CA ALA A 560 18.11 -12.82 -61.66
C ALA A 560 16.68 -12.53 -62.16
N ASP A 561 16.43 -12.61 -63.48
CA ASP A 561 15.14 -12.29 -64.09
C ASP A 561 14.41 -13.51 -64.68
N GLY A 562 15.05 -14.69 -64.63
CA GLY A 562 14.49 -15.97 -65.05
C GLY A 562 14.38 -16.12 -66.56
N ASP A 563 15.17 -15.36 -67.34
CA ASP A 563 15.12 -15.37 -68.80
C ASP A 563 16.05 -16.43 -69.43
N GLY A 564 16.85 -17.12 -68.61
CA GLY A 564 17.80 -18.15 -69.00
C GLY A 564 19.19 -17.61 -69.36
N SER A 565 19.46 -16.32 -69.14
CA SER A 565 20.80 -15.75 -69.16
C SER A 565 21.29 -15.37 -67.75
N TYR A 566 22.61 -15.49 -67.55
CA TYR A 566 23.24 -15.40 -66.23
C TYR A 566 24.19 -14.19 -66.20
N GLU A 567 23.66 -12.99 -65.98
CA GLU A 567 24.42 -11.73 -66.12
C GLU A 567 24.96 -11.17 -64.80
N THR A 568 24.41 -11.62 -63.67
CA THR A 568 24.77 -11.07 -62.36
C THR A 568 25.88 -11.90 -61.75
N LEU A 569 27.09 -11.37 -61.67
CA LEU A 569 28.19 -12.01 -60.93
C LEU A 569 27.88 -11.98 -59.43
N VAL A 570 27.77 -13.16 -58.82
CA VAL A 570 27.45 -13.36 -57.40
C VAL A 570 28.71 -13.46 -56.57
N ASP A 571 29.64 -14.35 -56.95
CA ASP A 571 30.89 -14.57 -56.22
C ASP A 571 32.00 -15.11 -57.14
N THR A 572 33.25 -15.05 -56.68
CA THR A 572 34.42 -15.63 -57.33
C THR A 572 35.26 -16.41 -56.32
N GLN A 573 35.41 -17.71 -56.56
CA GLN A 573 36.21 -18.60 -55.72
C GLN A 573 37.49 -19.03 -56.45
N VAL A 574 38.50 -19.41 -55.68
CA VAL A 574 39.75 -19.98 -56.20
C VAL A 574 39.94 -21.35 -55.59
N THR A 575 40.17 -22.36 -56.43
CA THR A 575 40.33 -23.74 -55.98
C THR A 575 41.50 -23.90 -55.01
N ASP A 576 41.30 -24.69 -53.96
CA ASP A 576 42.33 -25.04 -52.97
C ASP A 576 43.43 -25.96 -53.54
N THR A 577 44.33 -26.45 -52.67
CA THR A 577 45.45 -27.32 -53.08
C THR A 577 45.04 -28.63 -53.74
N ASP A 578 43.82 -29.09 -53.45
CA ASP A 578 43.25 -30.36 -53.93
C ASP A 578 42.21 -30.12 -55.03
N GLY A 579 42.05 -28.88 -55.49
CA GLY A 579 41.20 -28.51 -56.63
C GLY A 579 39.75 -28.19 -56.27
N HIS A 580 39.40 -28.14 -54.99
CA HIS A 580 38.03 -27.90 -54.55
C HIS A 580 37.69 -26.42 -54.50
N TYR A 581 36.45 -26.08 -54.87
CA TYR A 581 35.83 -24.77 -54.67
C TYR A 581 34.45 -24.95 -54.06
N ASP A 582 34.00 -23.96 -53.30
CA ASP A 582 32.67 -23.95 -52.67
C ASP A 582 32.14 -22.51 -52.57
N PHE A 583 30.96 -22.28 -53.13
CA PHE A 583 30.19 -21.05 -52.99
C PHE A 583 29.13 -21.30 -51.92
N THR A 584 29.22 -20.60 -50.79
CA THR A 584 28.27 -20.70 -49.66
C THR A 584 27.45 -19.41 -49.56
N GLY A 585 26.37 -19.37 -48.76
CA GLY A 585 25.59 -18.13 -48.65
C GLY A 585 24.62 -17.90 -49.81
N LEU A 586 24.25 -18.93 -50.58
CA LEU A 586 23.48 -18.75 -51.81
C LEU A 586 21.97 -18.83 -51.56
N PRO A 587 21.18 -17.78 -51.87
CA PRO A 587 19.73 -17.88 -51.82
C PRO A 587 19.18 -18.89 -52.84
N ALA A 588 17.91 -19.23 -52.73
CA ALA A 588 17.24 -20.03 -53.75
C ALA A 588 17.28 -19.31 -55.11
N GLY A 589 17.66 -20.02 -56.17
CA GLY A 589 17.88 -19.42 -57.47
C GLY A 589 18.53 -20.36 -58.48
N ASP A 590 18.54 -19.91 -59.74
CA ASP A 590 19.23 -20.57 -60.84
C ASP A 590 20.61 -19.94 -61.06
N TYR A 591 21.65 -20.74 -60.84
CA TYR A 591 23.04 -20.31 -60.87
C TYR A 591 23.83 -20.97 -61.99
N GLN A 592 24.87 -20.26 -62.44
CA GLN A 592 25.82 -20.70 -63.42
C GLN A 592 27.26 -20.59 -62.91
N VAL A 593 27.97 -21.70 -62.86
CA VAL A 593 29.41 -21.71 -62.55
C VAL A 593 30.22 -21.73 -63.84
N THR A 594 31.17 -20.80 -63.95
CA THR A 594 32.11 -20.68 -65.06
C THR A 594 33.54 -20.66 -64.55
N VAL A 595 34.48 -21.20 -65.34
CA VAL A 595 35.90 -21.19 -65.02
C VAL A 595 36.57 -19.99 -65.71
N ASP A 596 37.38 -19.22 -64.98
CA ASP A 596 38.25 -18.22 -65.60
C ASP A 596 39.44 -18.92 -66.27
N GLU A 597 39.33 -19.12 -67.58
CA GLU A 597 40.36 -19.77 -68.38
C GLU A 597 41.74 -19.09 -68.31
N THR A 598 41.81 -17.81 -67.92
CA THR A 598 43.08 -17.09 -67.78
C THR A 598 43.88 -17.51 -66.54
N THR A 599 43.23 -18.15 -65.58
CA THR A 599 43.84 -18.66 -64.35
C THR A 599 44.22 -20.14 -64.43
N VAL A 600 43.82 -20.83 -65.50
CA VAL A 600 44.17 -22.23 -65.74
C VAL A 600 45.66 -22.32 -66.12
N PRO A 601 46.47 -23.19 -65.48
CA PRO A 601 47.90 -23.28 -65.76
C PRO A 601 48.24 -23.61 -67.22
N ASP A 602 49.36 -23.08 -67.72
CA ASP A 602 49.83 -23.30 -69.09
C ASP A 602 50.00 -24.80 -69.41
N GLY A 603 49.47 -25.22 -70.57
CA GLY A 603 49.57 -26.60 -71.07
C GLY A 603 48.35 -27.48 -70.82
N TYR A 604 47.32 -26.98 -70.14
CA TYR A 604 46.00 -27.61 -70.07
C TYR A 604 45.04 -26.99 -71.08
N VAL A 605 44.14 -27.81 -71.62
CA VAL A 605 42.99 -27.35 -72.42
C VAL A 605 41.75 -27.86 -71.72
N LEU A 606 40.81 -26.97 -71.48
CA LEU A 606 39.54 -27.30 -70.86
C LEU A 606 38.78 -28.29 -71.76
N LEU A 607 38.36 -29.41 -71.18
CA LEU A 607 37.53 -30.37 -71.90
C LEU A 607 36.10 -29.80 -71.95
N THR A 608 35.76 -29.15 -73.06
CA THR A 608 34.54 -28.36 -73.31
C THR A 608 33.21 -29.14 -73.30
N GLY A 609 33.18 -30.33 -72.72
CA GLY A 609 31.96 -31.15 -72.67
C GLY A 609 30.89 -30.66 -71.69
N ASN A 610 31.26 -29.85 -70.68
CA ASN A 610 30.41 -29.59 -69.51
C ASN A 610 30.44 -28.13 -69.01
N LEU A 611 30.75 -27.13 -69.84
CA LEU A 611 30.59 -25.73 -69.43
C LEU A 611 29.54 -24.98 -70.25
N PRO A 612 28.76 -24.11 -69.61
CA PRO A 612 28.75 -23.81 -68.17
C PRO A 612 27.92 -24.82 -67.33
N PHE A 613 28.19 -24.93 -66.02
CA PHE A 613 27.38 -25.77 -65.10
C PHE A 613 26.22 -24.97 -64.54
N ILE A 614 25.00 -25.50 -64.65
CA ILE A 614 23.79 -24.86 -64.16
C ILE A 614 23.29 -25.61 -62.92
N TYR A 615 23.01 -24.88 -61.86
CA TYR A 615 22.47 -25.38 -60.59
C TYR A 615 21.18 -24.64 -60.26
N THR A 616 20.19 -25.38 -59.77
CA THR A 616 18.97 -24.79 -59.20
C THR A 616 18.97 -25.10 -57.71
N LEU A 617 19.11 -24.07 -56.89
CA LEU A 617 18.90 -24.18 -55.44
C LEU A 617 17.42 -23.93 -55.16
N ALA A 618 16.75 -24.95 -54.63
CA ALA A 618 15.36 -24.83 -54.23
C ALA A 618 15.26 -24.09 -52.89
N ALA A 619 14.20 -23.29 -52.74
CA ALA A 619 13.82 -22.69 -51.47
C ALA A 619 13.32 -23.74 -50.47
#